data_AF-A0A6A3I3S5-F1
#
_entry.id   AF-A0A6A3I3S5-F1
#
_cell.length_a   1.000
_cell.length_b   1.000
_cell.length_c   1.000
_cell.angle_alpha   90.00
_cell.angle_beta   90.00
_cell.angle_gamma   90.00
#
_symmetry.space_group_name_H-M   'P 1'
#
loop_
_entity.id
_entity.type
_entity.pdbx_description
1 polymer ?
#
loop_
_entity_poly.entity_id
_entity_poly.type
_entity_poly.pdbx_seq_one_letter_code
_entity_poly.pdbx_strand_id
1 'polypeptide(L)'
;MTETPTLFACALDVLTTGDAFTKAEKTTKYVAQWKSGEIEVVCNEDDDVNNVPDHPARPENVKVVPAHKAKQGSRKAFVHSLAHAESYAIDLMWDMVCRFVSHNLPRHEGLWDAAYETRGGILERLAMVHLVHEARGLDVFPNAVQRFEKASDDVSLKIVHKNYNEETTHVGAGVRWFRYVCERDGDDPIAKFHEIVPQYYKGTLKPPFNTEARNKAGMLEEWYIPLSTEAAKKKYTTAATVEETTAAISTMKLEA
;
A
#
# COMPACT_ATOMS: atom_id res chain seq x y z
N MET A 1 -10.18 -7.99 -39.06
CA MET A 1 -9.43 -7.18 -38.07
C MET A 1 -9.70 -7.85 -36.74
N THR A 2 -8.68 -8.27 -36.01
CA THR A 2 -8.91 -8.77 -34.64
C THR A 2 -9.36 -7.58 -33.81
N GLU A 3 -10.59 -7.60 -33.34
CA GLU A 3 -11.08 -6.58 -32.41
C GLU A 3 -10.17 -6.54 -31.18
N THR A 4 -9.79 -5.34 -30.78
CA THR A 4 -9.00 -5.15 -29.57
C THR A 4 -9.86 -5.50 -28.36
N PRO A 5 -9.38 -6.34 -27.41
CA PRO A 5 -10.17 -6.75 -26.27
C PRO A 5 -10.49 -5.56 -25.36
N THR A 6 -11.60 -5.66 -24.62
CA THR A 6 -11.91 -4.73 -23.53
C THR A 6 -11.00 -4.99 -22.33
N LEU A 7 -10.88 -4.00 -21.44
CA LEU A 7 -10.13 -4.17 -20.18
C LEU A 7 -10.76 -5.27 -19.31
N PHE A 8 -12.10 -5.40 -19.32
CA PHE A 8 -12.83 -6.50 -18.68
C PHE A 8 -12.39 -7.85 -19.24
N ALA A 9 -12.38 -8.02 -20.56
CA ALA A 9 -11.99 -9.27 -21.21
C ALA A 9 -10.54 -9.65 -20.87
N CYS A 10 -9.63 -8.67 -20.84
CA CYS A 10 -8.25 -8.87 -20.37
C CYS A 10 -8.18 -9.32 -18.92
N ALA A 11 -8.97 -8.72 -18.03
CA ALA A 11 -9.03 -9.08 -16.62
C ALA A 11 -9.54 -10.51 -16.43
N LEU A 12 -10.61 -10.88 -17.14
CA LEU A 12 -11.17 -12.23 -17.11
C LEU A 12 -10.18 -13.28 -17.64
N ASP A 13 -9.45 -12.96 -18.70
CA ASP A 13 -8.39 -13.83 -19.24
C ASP A 13 -7.26 -14.06 -18.23
N VAL A 14 -6.84 -13.04 -17.47
CA VAL A 14 -5.85 -13.22 -16.41
C VAL A 14 -6.40 -14.07 -15.26
N LEU A 15 -7.63 -13.80 -14.80
CA LEU A 15 -8.25 -14.53 -13.69
C LEU A 15 -8.52 -16.01 -14.01
N THR A 16 -8.74 -16.34 -15.28
CA THR A 16 -8.95 -17.72 -15.75
C THR A 16 -7.66 -18.44 -16.14
N THR A 17 -6.54 -17.73 -16.21
CA THR A 17 -5.23 -18.35 -16.47
C THR A 17 -4.73 -19.06 -15.21
N GLY A 18 -4.38 -20.34 -15.28
CA GLY A 18 -3.87 -21.06 -14.10
C GLY A 18 -2.42 -20.73 -13.75
N ASP A 19 -1.53 -20.74 -14.75
CA ASP A 19 -0.09 -20.60 -14.56
C ASP A 19 0.35 -19.18 -14.14
N ALA A 20 1.20 -19.10 -13.12
CA ALA A 20 1.61 -17.83 -12.52
C ALA A 20 2.51 -17.00 -13.44
N PHE A 21 3.38 -17.63 -14.24
CA PHE A 21 4.25 -16.92 -15.17
C PHE A 21 3.44 -16.33 -16.30
N THR A 22 2.53 -17.13 -16.87
CA THR A 22 1.62 -16.71 -17.92
C THR A 22 0.72 -15.57 -17.44
N LYS A 23 0.22 -15.61 -16.20
CA LYS A 23 -0.52 -14.47 -15.60
C LYS A 23 0.33 -13.20 -15.57
N ALA A 24 1.58 -13.28 -15.11
CA ALA A 24 2.46 -12.12 -15.02
C ALA A 24 2.79 -11.54 -16.41
N GLU A 25 3.02 -12.40 -17.40
CA GLU A 25 3.24 -12.00 -18.79
C GLU A 25 2.02 -11.31 -19.39
N LYS A 26 0.83 -11.92 -19.25
CA LYS A 26 -0.45 -11.32 -19.66
C LYS A 26 -0.70 -9.99 -18.96
N THR A 27 -0.45 -9.93 -17.66
CA THR A 27 -0.59 -8.69 -16.87
C THR A 27 0.28 -7.58 -17.45
N THR A 28 1.57 -7.88 -17.67
CA THR A 28 2.52 -6.91 -18.24
C THR A 28 2.07 -6.45 -19.63
N LYS A 29 1.64 -7.39 -20.48
CA LYS A 29 1.12 -7.11 -21.82
C LYS A 29 -0.10 -6.19 -21.76
N TYR A 30 -1.14 -6.56 -21.00
CA TYR A 30 -2.39 -5.80 -20.96
C TYR A 30 -2.22 -4.44 -20.31
N VAL A 31 -1.38 -4.32 -19.29
CA VAL A 31 -1.02 -3.02 -18.71
C VAL A 31 -0.31 -2.14 -19.74
N ALA A 32 0.61 -2.70 -20.53
CA ALA A 32 1.29 -1.94 -21.59
C ALA A 32 0.31 -1.47 -22.68
N GLN A 33 -0.58 -2.36 -23.14
CA GLN A 33 -1.61 -2.05 -24.14
C GLN A 33 -2.63 -1.01 -23.63
N TRP A 34 -3.01 -1.07 -22.36
CA TRP A 34 -3.85 -0.05 -21.74
C TRP A 34 -3.12 1.30 -21.66
N LYS A 35 -1.85 1.31 -21.23
CA LYS A 35 -1.05 2.54 -21.11
C LYS A 35 -0.75 3.20 -22.46
N SER A 36 -0.60 2.41 -23.53
CA SER A 36 -0.40 2.93 -24.89
C SER A 36 -1.68 3.46 -25.53
N GLY A 37 -2.85 3.21 -24.93
CA GLY A 37 -4.15 3.51 -25.54
C GLY A 37 -4.55 2.49 -26.61
N GLU A 38 -3.90 1.32 -26.69
CA GLU A 38 -4.37 0.25 -27.56
C GLU A 38 -5.69 -0.33 -27.03
N ILE A 39 -5.77 -0.60 -25.72
CA ILE A 39 -7.02 -0.95 -25.05
C ILE A 39 -7.67 0.34 -24.55
N GLU A 40 -8.78 0.74 -25.17
CA GLU A 40 -9.50 1.98 -24.83
C GLU A 40 -10.84 1.70 -24.13
N VAL A 41 -11.45 0.56 -24.43
CA VAL A 41 -12.78 0.20 -23.92
C VAL A 41 -12.63 -0.56 -22.61
N VAL A 42 -13.24 -0.04 -21.54
CA VAL A 42 -13.21 -0.69 -20.21
C VAL A 42 -14.08 -1.94 -20.19
N CYS A 43 -15.32 -1.83 -20.66
CA CYS A 43 -16.33 -2.88 -20.70
C CYS A 43 -17.33 -2.53 -21.81
N ASN A 44 -17.88 -3.52 -22.51
CA ASN A 44 -18.92 -3.34 -23.52
C ASN A 44 -20.12 -4.28 -23.30
N GLU A 45 -21.06 -4.33 -24.25
CA GLU A 45 -22.28 -5.16 -24.17
C GLU A 45 -22.05 -6.66 -24.33
N ASP A 46 -20.89 -7.07 -24.87
CA ASP A 46 -20.50 -8.47 -25.03
C ASP A 46 -19.83 -9.04 -23.77
N ASP A 47 -19.43 -8.17 -22.83
CA ASP A 47 -18.78 -8.55 -21.57
C ASP A 47 -19.81 -9.04 -20.54
N ASP A 48 -19.80 -10.34 -20.25
CA ASP A 48 -20.61 -10.91 -19.16
C ASP A 48 -19.95 -10.71 -17.80
N VAL A 49 -20.31 -9.63 -17.12
CA VAL A 49 -19.84 -9.28 -15.76
C VAL A 49 -20.20 -10.33 -14.70
N ASN A 50 -21.11 -11.26 -14.97
CA ASN A 50 -21.46 -12.34 -14.04
C ASN A 50 -20.57 -13.58 -14.21
N ASN A 51 -19.77 -13.65 -15.28
CA ASN A 51 -18.89 -14.79 -15.56
C ASN A 51 -17.50 -14.67 -14.88
N VAL A 52 -17.35 -13.76 -13.92
CA VAL A 52 -16.12 -13.59 -13.15
C VAL A 52 -16.00 -14.74 -12.14
N PRO A 53 -14.92 -15.56 -12.15
CA PRO A 53 -14.82 -16.71 -11.28
C PRO A 53 -14.74 -16.30 -9.80
N ASP A 54 -15.33 -17.09 -8.91
CA ASP A 54 -15.26 -16.88 -7.44
C ASP A 54 -13.82 -16.94 -6.92
N HIS A 55 -12.98 -17.73 -7.58
CA HIS A 55 -11.57 -17.86 -7.27
C HIS A 55 -10.74 -17.84 -8.57
N PRO A 56 -9.64 -17.06 -8.63
CA PRO A 56 -8.78 -17.09 -9.80
C PRO A 56 -8.16 -18.47 -9.99
N ALA A 57 -8.04 -18.88 -11.25
CA ALA A 57 -7.52 -20.20 -11.61
C ALA A 57 -6.12 -20.43 -11.05
N ARG A 58 -5.81 -21.70 -10.80
CA ARG A 58 -4.52 -22.22 -10.34
C ARG A 58 -4.24 -23.55 -11.05
N PRO A 59 -2.98 -23.95 -11.24
CA PRO A 59 -2.66 -25.27 -11.77
C PRO A 59 -3.05 -26.38 -10.77
N GLU A 60 -3.39 -27.57 -11.25
CA GLU A 60 -3.88 -28.67 -10.41
C GLU A 60 -2.91 -29.09 -9.29
N ASN A 61 -1.61 -28.93 -9.52
CA ASN A 61 -0.56 -29.26 -8.55
C ASN A 61 -0.41 -28.20 -7.44
N VAL A 62 -1.08 -27.05 -7.54
CA VAL A 62 -1.05 -25.99 -6.52
C VAL A 62 -2.17 -26.21 -5.51
N LYS A 63 -1.79 -26.58 -4.28
CA LYS A 63 -2.72 -26.70 -3.15
C LYS A 63 -2.70 -25.43 -2.32
N VAL A 64 -3.80 -24.69 -2.34
CA VAL A 64 -4.03 -23.57 -1.42
C VAL A 64 -4.42 -24.15 -0.06
N VAL A 65 -3.66 -23.80 0.98
CA VAL A 65 -3.94 -24.21 2.36
C VAL A 65 -4.37 -23.01 3.18
N PRO A 66 -5.20 -23.20 4.22
CA PRO A 66 -5.48 -22.13 5.19
C PRO A 66 -4.18 -21.58 5.80
N ALA A 67 -4.11 -20.27 6.05
CA ALA A 67 -2.90 -19.59 6.54
C ALA A 67 -2.30 -20.25 7.79
N HIS A 68 -3.12 -20.73 8.73
CA HIS A 68 -2.68 -21.42 9.95
C HIS A 68 -1.98 -22.77 9.70
N LYS A 69 -2.09 -23.34 8.49
CA LYS A 69 -1.43 -24.59 8.09
C LYS A 69 -0.17 -24.36 7.24
N ALA A 70 0.17 -23.12 6.92
CA ALA A 70 1.38 -22.80 6.17
C ALA A 70 2.63 -23.04 7.04
N LYS A 71 3.56 -23.88 6.58
CA LYS A 71 4.83 -24.11 7.28
C LYS A 71 5.69 -22.84 7.23
N GLN A 72 6.16 -22.40 8.39
CA GLN A 72 7.01 -21.21 8.53
C GLN A 72 8.47 -21.58 8.83
N GLY A 73 9.38 -20.61 8.71
CA GLY A 73 10.74 -20.70 9.30
C GLY A 73 11.85 -21.26 8.41
N SER A 74 11.59 -21.68 7.17
CA SER A 74 12.66 -22.07 6.22
C SER A 74 12.82 -21.05 5.10
N ARG A 75 14.03 -20.92 4.51
CA ARG A 75 14.27 -20.06 3.34
C ARG A 75 13.32 -20.38 2.17
N LYS A 76 13.00 -21.67 1.96
CA LYS A 76 12.03 -22.10 0.95
C LYS A 76 10.61 -21.61 1.27
N ALA A 77 10.19 -21.72 2.53
CA ALA A 77 8.89 -21.22 2.98
C ALA A 77 8.80 -19.69 2.86
N PHE A 78 9.89 -18.96 3.12
CA PHE A 78 9.94 -17.51 2.97
C PHE A 78 9.76 -17.08 1.51
N VAL A 79 10.57 -17.63 0.59
CA VAL A 79 10.46 -17.32 -0.85
C VAL A 79 9.09 -17.72 -1.40
N HIS A 80 8.54 -18.86 -0.95
CA HIS A 80 7.21 -19.29 -1.33
C HIS A 80 6.12 -18.31 -0.85
N SER A 81 6.23 -17.81 0.38
CA SER A 81 5.26 -16.84 0.93
C SER A 81 5.28 -15.52 0.16
N LEU A 82 6.47 -15.04 -0.24
CA LEU A 82 6.60 -13.86 -1.08
C LEU A 82 5.95 -14.07 -2.45
N ALA A 83 6.30 -15.17 -3.15
CA ALA A 83 5.70 -15.47 -4.45
C ALA A 83 4.18 -15.61 -4.37
N HIS A 84 3.66 -16.17 -3.27
CA HIS A 84 2.24 -16.29 -3.02
C HIS A 84 1.56 -14.92 -2.83
N ALA A 85 2.17 -14.02 -2.05
CA ALA A 85 1.65 -12.66 -1.84
C ALA A 85 1.56 -11.88 -3.16
N GLU A 86 2.64 -11.88 -3.95
CA GLU A 86 2.67 -11.20 -5.25
C GLU A 86 1.65 -11.80 -6.24
N SER A 87 1.52 -13.13 -6.26
CA SER A 87 0.52 -13.80 -7.10
C SER A 87 -0.91 -13.41 -6.70
N TYR A 88 -1.19 -13.23 -5.42
CA TYR A 88 -2.50 -12.80 -4.93
C TYR A 88 -2.76 -11.32 -5.22
N ALA A 89 -1.72 -10.47 -5.17
CA ALA A 89 -1.85 -9.06 -5.51
C ALA A 89 -2.25 -8.86 -6.98
N ILE A 90 -1.63 -9.61 -7.91
CA ILE A 90 -2.02 -9.63 -9.34
C ILE A 90 -3.50 -10.01 -9.48
N ASP A 91 -3.91 -11.10 -8.83
CA ASP A 91 -5.28 -11.59 -8.91
C ASP A 91 -6.29 -10.57 -8.35
N LEU A 92 -6.00 -9.99 -7.18
CA LEU A 92 -6.89 -9.01 -6.55
C LEU A 92 -7.04 -7.76 -7.41
N MET A 93 -5.95 -7.30 -8.04
CA MET A 93 -6.00 -6.16 -8.95
C MET A 93 -6.95 -6.44 -10.13
N TRP A 94 -6.84 -7.60 -10.78
CA TRP A 94 -7.71 -7.94 -11.92
C TRP A 94 -9.15 -8.27 -11.51
N ASP A 95 -9.35 -8.91 -10.35
CA ASP A 95 -10.67 -9.13 -9.76
C ASP A 95 -11.41 -7.82 -9.51
N MET A 96 -10.70 -6.81 -8.96
CA MET A 96 -11.25 -5.47 -8.79
C MET A 96 -11.62 -4.82 -10.11
N VAL A 97 -10.80 -4.99 -11.16
CA VAL A 97 -11.15 -4.50 -12.49
C VAL A 97 -12.46 -5.14 -12.94
N CYS A 98 -12.54 -6.48 -12.99
CA CYS A 98 -13.73 -7.20 -13.45
C CYS A 98 -15.00 -6.85 -12.67
N ARG A 99 -14.95 -6.87 -11.33
CA ARG A 99 -16.14 -6.72 -10.48
C ARG A 99 -16.61 -5.28 -10.36
N PHE A 100 -15.73 -4.31 -10.61
CA PHE A 100 -16.04 -2.90 -10.46
C PHE A 100 -15.88 -2.08 -11.76
N VAL A 101 -15.90 -2.73 -12.92
CA VAL A 101 -15.81 -2.06 -14.25
C VAL A 101 -16.83 -0.94 -14.46
N SER A 102 -17.98 -1.02 -13.79
CA SER A 102 -19.05 -0.01 -13.85
C SER A 102 -18.76 1.24 -13.02
N HIS A 103 -17.72 1.23 -12.19
CA HIS A 103 -17.35 2.33 -11.31
C HIS A 103 -16.18 3.12 -11.90
N ASN A 104 -16.46 4.33 -12.41
CA ASN A 104 -15.43 5.25 -12.88
C ASN A 104 -14.66 5.85 -11.68
N LEU A 105 -13.69 5.10 -11.16
CA LEU A 105 -12.87 5.49 -10.02
C LEU A 105 -11.55 6.10 -10.50
N PRO A 106 -11.20 7.33 -10.10
CA PRO A 106 -9.88 7.90 -10.40
C PRO A 106 -8.78 7.07 -9.73
N ARG A 107 -7.75 6.68 -10.51
CA ARG A 107 -6.57 5.96 -10.02
C ARG A 107 -5.50 6.91 -9.50
N HIS A 108 -4.76 6.48 -8.49
CA HIS A 108 -3.51 7.11 -8.06
C HIS A 108 -2.36 6.10 -8.29
N GLU A 109 -1.27 6.50 -8.96
CA GLU A 109 -0.10 5.62 -9.21
C GLU A 109 0.92 5.63 -8.06
N GLY A 110 0.57 6.21 -6.90
CA GLY A 110 1.54 6.52 -5.84
C GLY A 110 2.39 5.35 -5.33
N LEU A 111 1.84 4.14 -5.23
CA LEU A 111 2.61 2.96 -4.80
C LEU A 111 3.63 2.52 -5.87
N TRP A 112 3.24 2.55 -7.15
CA TRP A 112 4.10 2.18 -8.27
C TRP A 112 5.21 3.22 -8.48
N ASP A 113 4.86 4.51 -8.42
CA ASP A 113 5.85 5.59 -8.50
C ASP A 113 6.88 5.47 -7.39
N ALA A 114 6.44 5.25 -6.15
CA ALA A 114 7.32 5.03 -5.01
C ALA A 114 8.23 3.80 -5.21
N ALA A 115 7.69 2.69 -5.70
CA ALA A 115 8.47 1.51 -6.02
C ALA A 115 9.52 1.82 -7.11
N TYR A 116 9.11 2.47 -8.20
CA TYR A 116 10.00 2.79 -9.30
C TYR A 116 11.10 3.77 -8.88
N GLU A 117 10.77 4.86 -8.20
CA GLU A 117 11.73 5.88 -7.73
C GLU A 117 12.77 5.29 -6.76
N THR A 118 12.39 4.30 -5.95
CA THR A 118 13.27 3.67 -4.93
C THR A 118 13.98 2.41 -5.39
N ARG A 119 13.86 2.02 -6.67
CA ARG A 119 14.42 0.76 -7.20
C ARG A 119 15.94 0.58 -7.03
N GLY A 120 16.66 1.68 -6.78
CA GLY A 120 18.12 1.68 -6.63
C GLY A 120 18.62 1.28 -5.24
N GLY A 121 17.76 1.21 -4.22
CA GLY A 121 18.19 0.97 -2.85
C GLY A 121 17.12 0.34 -1.97
N ILE A 122 17.57 -0.61 -1.15
CA ILE A 122 16.66 -1.45 -0.35
C ILE A 122 16.04 -0.67 0.81
N LEU A 123 16.79 0.24 1.44
CA LEU A 123 16.28 1.06 2.54
C LEU A 123 15.22 2.05 2.04
N GLU A 124 15.47 2.68 0.90
CA GLU A 124 14.55 3.59 0.23
C GLU A 124 13.24 2.87 -0.11
N ARG A 125 13.35 1.65 -0.67
CA ARG A 125 12.18 0.82 -1.00
C ARG A 125 11.38 0.43 0.24
N LEU A 126 12.06 0.00 1.29
CA LEU A 126 11.41 -0.37 2.56
C LEU A 126 10.74 0.84 3.20
N ALA A 127 11.41 2.00 3.25
CA ALA A 127 10.85 3.23 3.79
C ALA A 127 9.59 3.67 3.03
N MET A 128 9.66 3.76 1.71
CA MET A 128 8.56 4.33 0.94
C MET A 128 7.39 3.36 0.80
N VAL A 129 7.65 2.14 0.32
CA VAL A 129 6.55 1.20 0.06
C VAL A 129 5.97 0.71 1.37
N HIS A 130 6.78 0.15 2.27
CA HIS A 130 6.26 -0.56 3.45
C HIS A 130 5.94 0.37 4.62
N LEU A 131 6.77 1.39 4.87
CA LEU A 131 6.64 2.23 6.06
C LEU A 131 5.84 3.51 5.82
N VAL A 132 5.69 3.97 4.57
CA VAL A 132 4.83 5.12 4.23
C VAL A 132 3.52 4.67 3.58
N HIS A 133 3.58 3.91 2.48
CA HIS A 133 2.36 3.58 1.72
C HIS A 133 1.51 2.48 2.37
N GLU A 134 2.07 1.33 2.75
CA GLU A 134 1.29 0.28 3.44
C GLU A 134 0.78 0.79 4.82
N ALA A 135 1.61 1.57 5.53
CA ALA A 135 1.20 2.19 6.79
C ALA A 135 0.04 3.18 6.62
N ARG A 136 -0.10 3.79 5.43
CA ARG A 136 -1.27 4.61 5.10
C ARG A 136 -2.54 3.77 4.94
N GLY A 137 -2.42 2.52 4.47
CA GLY A 137 -3.52 1.57 4.43
C GLY A 137 -4.15 1.35 5.81
N LEU A 138 -3.31 1.24 6.85
CA LEU A 138 -3.76 1.11 8.25
C LEU A 138 -4.58 2.31 8.73
N ASP A 139 -4.23 3.52 8.28
CA ASP A 139 -4.89 4.76 8.66
C ASP A 139 -6.26 4.94 7.98
N VAL A 140 -6.38 4.44 6.75
CA VAL A 140 -7.61 4.53 5.96
C VAL A 140 -8.66 3.53 6.44
N PHE A 141 -8.21 2.39 6.99
CA PHE A 141 -9.07 1.27 7.39
C PHE A 141 -10.27 1.65 8.27
N PRO A 142 -10.13 2.41 9.39
CA PRO A 142 -11.28 2.73 10.24
C PRO A 142 -12.38 3.51 9.51
N ASN A 143 -11.99 4.44 8.62
CA ASN A 143 -12.96 5.20 7.84
C ASN A 143 -13.64 4.35 6.77
N ALA A 144 -12.89 3.44 6.14
CA ALA A 144 -13.43 2.50 5.16
C ALA A 144 -14.48 1.57 5.79
N VAL A 145 -14.19 1.00 6.96
CA VAL A 145 -15.14 0.16 7.71
C VAL A 145 -16.43 0.94 8.00
N GLN A 146 -16.32 2.13 8.61
CA GLN A 146 -17.50 2.96 8.92
C GLN A 146 -18.37 3.24 7.68
N ARG A 147 -17.74 3.46 6.52
CA ARG A 147 -18.45 3.72 5.25
C ARG A 147 -19.18 2.48 4.75
N PHE A 148 -18.53 1.31 4.76
CA PHE A 148 -19.14 0.08 4.28
C PHE A 148 -20.23 -0.45 5.23
N GLU A 149 -20.07 -0.30 6.55
CA GLU A 149 -21.13 -0.59 7.53
C GLU A 149 -22.37 0.27 7.27
N LYS A 150 -22.18 1.58 7.08
CA LYS A 150 -23.28 2.51 6.77
C LYS A 150 -23.98 2.16 5.45
N ALA A 151 -23.25 1.59 4.49
CA ALA A 151 -23.78 1.13 3.23
C ALA A 151 -24.39 -0.29 3.28
N SER A 152 -24.27 -1.00 4.41
CA SER A 152 -24.65 -2.41 4.56
C SER A 152 -24.00 -3.32 3.51
N ASP A 153 -22.74 -3.05 3.15
CA ASP A 153 -21.96 -3.82 2.18
C ASP A 153 -21.08 -4.87 2.89
N ASP A 154 -21.70 -6.02 3.21
CA ASP A 154 -21.04 -7.12 3.92
C ASP A 154 -19.89 -7.77 3.13
N VAL A 155 -19.93 -7.69 1.79
CA VAL A 155 -18.88 -8.24 0.93
C VAL A 155 -17.63 -7.38 1.03
N SER A 156 -17.76 -6.08 0.86
CA SER A 156 -16.65 -5.14 1.00
C SER A 156 -16.10 -5.11 2.42
N LEU A 157 -16.95 -5.27 3.45
CA LEU A 157 -16.50 -5.41 4.83
C LEU A 157 -15.58 -6.63 5.02
N LYS A 158 -15.95 -7.80 4.49
CA LYS A 158 -15.08 -8.99 4.59
C LYS A 158 -13.73 -8.77 3.91
N ILE A 159 -13.72 -8.12 2.74
CA ILE A 159 -12.51 -7.84 1.98
C ILE A 159 -11.62 -6.85 2.74
N VAL A 160 -12.17 -5.72 3.20
CA VAL A 160 -11.38 -4.67 3.84
C VAL A 160 -10.75 -5.17 5.15
N HIS A 161 -11.47 -6.00 5.92
CA HIS A 161 -10.93 -6.65 7.13
C HIS A 161 -9.80 -7.63 6.81
N LYS A 162 -9.90 -8.37 5.71
CA LYS A 162 -8.82 -9.24 5.25
C LYS A 162 -7.58 -8.41 4.89
N ASN A 163 -7.76 -7.37 4.06
CA ASN A 163 -6.68 -6.49 3.61
C ASN A 163 -5.97 -5.84 4.81
N TYR A 164 -6.71 -5.34 5.81
CA TYR A 164 -6.13 -4.76 7.02
C TYR A 164 -5.16 -5.68 7.78
N ASN A 165 -5.48 -6.98 7.84
CA ASN A 165 -4.59 -7.94 8.45
C ASN A 165 -3.30 -8.12 7.63
N GLU A 166 -3.41 -8.15 6.31
CA GLU A 166 -2.26 -8.23 5.39
C GLU A 166 -1.38 -6.98 5.51
N GLU A 167 -1.98 -5.78 5.49
CA GLU A 167 -1.27 -4.50 5.66
C GLU A 167 -0.48 -4.45 6.98
N THR A 168 -1.09 -4.92 8.08
CA THR A 168 -0.39 -4.97 9.38
C THR A 168 0.86 -5.85 9.30
N THR A 169 0.80 -6.96 8.56
CA THR A 169 1.97 -7.82 8.35
C THR A 169 3.01 -7.22 7.43
N HIS A 170 2.61 -6.46 6.41
CA HIS A 170 3.50 -5.77 5.47
C HIS A 170 4.29 -4.66 6.17
N VAL A 171 3.60 -3.79 6.92
CA VAL A 171 4.25 -2.75 7.74
C VAL A 171 5.20 -3.40 8.75
N GLY A 172 4.77 -4.47 9.42
CA GLY A 172 5.61 -5.17 10.39
C GLY A 172 6.83 -5.83 9.76
N ALA A 173 6.71 -6.38 8.55
CA ALA A 173 7.85 -6.87 7.79
C ALA A 173 8.79 -5.71 7.40
N GLY A 174 8.24 -4.59 6.95
CA GLY A 174 8.97 -3.36 6.67
C GLY A 174 9.81 -2.90 7.85
N VAL A 175 9.22 -2.78 9.05
CA VAL A 175 9.93 -2.35 10.27
C VAL A 175 11.09 -3.29 10.58
N ARG A 176 10.84 -4.61 10.56
CA ARG A 176 11.87 -5.61 10.88
C ARG A 176 13.04 -5.57 9.90
N TRP A 177 12.76 -5.54 8.59
CA TRP A 177 13.80 -5.55 7.57
C TRP A 177 14.54 -4.22 7.49
N PHE A 178 13.85 -3.09 7.66
CA PHE A 178 14.47 -1.78 7.70
C PHE A 178 15.47 -1.69 8.87
N ARG A 179 15.04 -2.09 10.07
CA ARG A 179 15.92 -2.18 11.25
C ARG A 179 17.12 -3.09 11.00
N TYR A 180 16.88 -4.30 10.48
CA TYR A 180 17.95 -5.25 10.18
C TYR A 180 19.01 -4.67 9.22
N VAL A 181 18.58 -3.99 8.15
CA VAL A 181 19.51 -3.39 7.18
C VAL A 181 20.26 -2.21 7.81
N CYS A 182 19.59 -1.33 8.57
CA CYS A 182 20.26 -0.25 9.29
C CYS A 182 21.29 -0.78 10.30
N GLU A 183 20.93 -1.78 11.11
CA GLU A 183 21.84 -2.40 12.09
C GLU A 183 23.07 -3.03 11.41
N ARG A 184 22.86 -3.70 10.27
CA ARG A 184 23.95 -4.27 9.46
C ARG A 184 24.92 -3.18 8.96
N ASP A 185 24.37 -2.02 8.59
CA ASP A 185 25.12 -0.92 7.97
C ASP A 185 25.61 0.12 9.01
N GLY A 186 25.28 -0.06 10.29
CA GLY A 186 25.71 0.81 11.40
C GLY A 186 24.88 2.09 11.54
N ASP A 187 23.69 2.15 10.96
CA ASP A 187 22.78 3.29 10.99
C ASP A 187 21.73 3.18 12.11
N ASP A 188 21.31 4.32 12.66
CA ASP A 188 20.09 4.38 13.48
C ASP A 188 18.84 4.32 12.57
N PRO A 189 17.93 3.35 12.78
CA PRO A 189 16.81 3.14 11.87
C PRO A 189 15.81 4.31 11.87
N ILE A 190 15.61 4.99 12.99
CA ILE A 190 14.66 6.11 13.06
C ILE A 190 15.22 7.33 12.32
N ALA A 191 16.48 7.67 12.60
CA ALA A 191 17.19 8.75 11.92
C ALA A 191 17.28 8.49 10.42
N LYS A 192 17.64 7.27 10.01
CA LYS A 192 17.71 6.89 8.59
C LYS A 192 16.35 6.98 7.91
N PHE A 193 15.28 6.56 8.57
CA PHE A 193 13.93 6.72 8.05
C PHE A 193 13.56 8.20 7.84
N HIS A 194 13.85 9.06 8.84
CA HIS A 194 13.63 10.50 8.75
C HIS A 194 14.48 11.19 7.68
N GLU A 195 15.66 10.64 7.38
CA GLU A 195 16.53 11.09 6.29
C GLU A 195 15.93 10.74 4.92
N ILE A 196 15.45 9.50 4.75
CA ILE A 196 14.99 8.98 3.46
C ILE A 196 13.63 9.56 3.05
N VAL A 197 12.64 9.59 3.94
CA VAL A 197 11.26 9.91 3.56
C VAL A 197 11.11 11.27 2.87
N PRO A 198 11.73 12.37 3.33
CA PRO A 198 11.63 13.67 2.67
C PRO A 198 12.21 13.71 1.25
N GLN A 199 13.09 12.77 0.89
CA GLN A 199 13.71 12.72 -0.43
C GLN A 199 12.76 12.15 -1.50
N TYR A 200 11.86 11.26 -1.09
CA TYR A 200 10.98 10.52 -2.00
C TYR A 200 9.50 10.83 -1.82
N TYR A 201 9.06 11.21 -0.61
CA TYR A 201 7.67 11.55 -0.35
C TYR A 201 7.39 13.02 -0.63
N LYS A 202 6.68 13.30 -1.71
CA LYS A 202 6.25 14.66 -2.10
C LYS A 202 5.08 15.13 -1.22
N GLY A 203 5.34 15.40 0.05
CA GLY A 203 4.34 15.87 1.01
C GLY A 203 4.73 15.66 2.47
N THR A 204 3.75 15.85 3.36
CA THR A 204 3.85 15.54 4.79
C THR A 204 2.93 14.38 5.13
N LEU A 205 3.30 13.58 6.13
CA LEU A 205 2.42 12.52 6.62
C LEU A 205 1.19 13.16 7.29
N LYS A 206 0.00 12.70 6.92
CA LYS A 206 -1.26 13.32 7.35
C LYS A 206 -2.05 12.40 8.28
N PRO A 207 -2.50 12.91 9.43
CA PRO A 207 -3.46 12.21 10.28
C PRO A 207 -4.84 12.07 9.58
N PRO A 208 -5.77 11.26 10.12
CA PRO A 208 -5.63 10.45 11.34
C PRO A 208 -4.62 9.32 11.14
N PHE A 209 -3.79 9.06 12.16
CA PHE A 209 -2.93 7.89 12.20
C PHE A 209 -3.61 6.79 13.02
N ASN A 210 -3.61 5.56 12.51
CA ASN A 210 -4.07 4.41 13.27
C ASN A 210 -2.94 3.93 14.20
N THR A 211 -2.73 4.65 15.29
CA THR A 211 -1.63 4.40 16.24
C THR A 211 -1.67 2.98 16.79
N GLU A 212 -2.85 2.42 17.07
CA GLU A 212 -2.99 1.04 17.55
C GLU A 212 -2.46 0.03 16.52
N ALA A 213 -2.90 0.14 15.25
CA ALA A 213 -2.46 -0.74 14.18
C ALA A 213 -0.96 -0.62 13.90
N ARG A 214 -0.45 0.61 13.82
CA ARG A 214 0.97 0.91 13.60
C ARG A 214 1.82 0.36 14.75
N ASN A 215 1.38 0.51 16.01
CA ASN A 215 2.05 -0.08 17.18
C ASN A 215 2.06 -1.61 17.12
N LYS A 216 0.96 -2.24 16.70
CA LYS A 216 0.90 -3.70 16.51
C LYS A 216 1.87 -4.18 15.43
N ALA A 217 2.12 -3.38 14.41
CA ALA A 217 3.15 -3.61 13.40
C ALA A 217 4.58 -3.25 13.88
N GLY A 218 4.74 -2.66 15.06
CA GLY A 218 6.04 -2.23 15.61
C GLY A 218 6.52 -0.86 15.11
N MET A 219 5.67 -0.12 14.40
CA MET A 219 5.94 1.25 13.93
C MET A 219 5.39 2.27 14.94
N LEU A 220 6.21 2.63 15.92
CA LEU A 220 5.83 3.59 16.97
C LEU A 220 5.75 5.03 16.42
N GLU A 221 5.16 5.93 17.21
CA GLU A 221 4.97 7.35 16.85
C GLU A 221 6.26 8.08 16.47
N GLU A 222 7.40 7.67 17.04
CA GLU A 222 8.72 8.21 16.74
C GLU A 222 9.12 8.10 15.27
N TRP A 223 8.55 7.14 14.52
CA TRP A 223 8.80 6.99 13.09
C TRP A 223 8.13 8.08 12.25
N TYR A 224 6.89 8.46 12.58
CA TYR A 224 6.03 9.18 11.63
C TYR A 224 5.53 10.53 12.14
N ILE A 225 5.41 10.73 13.46
CA ILE A 225 4.98 12.02 14.01
C ILE A 225 5.94 13.15 13.60
N PRO A 226 7.29 12.99 13.64
CA PRO A 226 8.21 14.06 13.22
C PRO A 226 8.09 14.45 11.74
N LEU A 227 7.63 13.53 10.89
CA LEU A 227 7.41 13.73 9.46
C LEU A 227 5.97 14.21 9.14
N SER A 228 5.14 14.39 10.16
CA SER A 228 3.73 14.70 10.00
C SER A 228 3.41 16.20 10.01
N THR A 229 2.22 16.53 9.51
CA THR A 229 1.64 17.88 9.68
C THR A 229 1.44 18.28 11.15
N GLU A 230 1.34 17.33 12.08
CA GLU A 230 1.21 17.64 13.51
C GLU A 230 2.51 18.18 14.11
N ALA A 231 3.66 17.66 13.67
CA ALA A 231 4.97 18.21 14.05
C ALA A 231 5.18 19.61 13.49
N ALA A 232 4.72 19.87 12.26
CA ALA A 232 4.76 21.22 11.68
C ALA A 232 3.91 22.22 12.49
N LYS A 233 2.71 21.81 12.95
CA LYS A 233 1.85 22.63 13.83
C LYS A 233 2.52 22.91 15.17
N LYS A 234 3.07 21.89 15.85
CA LYS A 234 3.78 22.08 17.12
C LYS A 234 4.97 23.03 16.99
N LYS A 235 5.81 22.89 15.94
CA LYS A 235 6.93 23.82 15.69
C LYS A 235 6.46 25.26 15.48
N TYR A 236 5.40 25.47 14.72
CA TYR A 236 4.84 26.81 14.49
C TYR A 236 4.29 27.43 15.77
N THR A 237 3.53 26.68 16.57
CA THR A 237 3.02 27.16 17.87
C THR A 237 4.16 27.50 18.83
N THR A 238 5.17 26.63 18.95
CA THR A 238 6.33 26.91 19.80
C THR A 238 7.10 28.15 19.33
N ALA A 239 7.35 28.29 18.02
CA ALA A 239 8.03 29.46 17.46
C ALA A 239 7.25 30.75 17.70
N ALA A 240 5.92 30.74 17.46
CA ALA A 240 5.04 31.88 17.74
C ALA A 240 5.07 32.26 19.23
N THR A 241 5.00 31.27 20.15
CA THR A 241 5.09 31.56 21.59
C THR A 241 6.45 32.10 22.02
N VAL A 242 7.55 31.67 21.37
CA VAL A 242 8.90 32.20 21.65
C VAL A 242 9.04 33.63 21.12
N GLU A 243 8.52 33.94 19.93
CA GLU A 243 8.48 35.31 19.41
C GLU A 243 7.61 36.22 20.28
N GLU A 244 6.42 35.78 20.69
CA GLU A 244 5.55 36.52 21.61
C GLU A 244 6.22 36.75 22.97
N THR A 245 6.88 35.72 23.53
CA THR A 245 7.60 35.82 24.81
C THR A 245 8.84 36.73 24.67
N THR A 246 9.55 36.67 23.55
CA THR A 246 10.72 37.53 23.29
C THR A 246 10.30 38.98 23.05
N ALA A 247 9.17 39.22 22.37
CA ALA A 247 8.58 40.55 22.21
C ALA A 247 8.09 41.11 23.55
N ALA A 248 7.51 40.29 24.43
CA ALA A 248 7.12 40.68 25.78
C ALA A 248 8.33 41.02 26.66
N ILE A 249 9.41 40.23 26.60
CA ILE A 249 10.67 40.51 27.32
C ILE A 249 11.34 41.79 26.78
N SER A 250 11.31 42.02 25.46
CA SER A 250 11.88 43.23 24.85
C SER A 250 11.08 44.50 25.14
N THR A 251 9.81 44.39 25.54
CA THR A 251 8.98 45.52 25.97
C THR A 251 9.04 45.77 27.48
N MET A 252 9.50 44.79 28.28
CA MET A 252 9.89 44.98 29.67
C MET A 252 11.26 45.68 29.76
N LYS A 253 11.30 46.97 29.43
CA LYS A 253 12.37 47.84 29.90
C LYS A 253 12.30 47.91 31.42
N LEU A 254 13.41 47.51 32.04
CA LEU A 254 13.72 47.61 33.47
C LEU A 254 13.30 48.98 34.03
N GLU A 255 12.24 49.02 34.83
CA GLU A 255 12.08 50.08 35.82
C GLU A 255 13.13 49.83 36.90
N ALA A 256 14.06 50.76 37.01
CA ALA A 256 15.04 50.88 38.10
C ALA A 256 14.38 51.53 39.33
#